data_AF-A0A8T4YV61-F1
#
_entry.id   AF-A0A8T4YV61-F1
#
_cell.length_a   1.000
_cell.length_b   1.000
_cell.length_c   1.000
_cell.angle_alpha   90.00
_cell.angle_beta   90.00
_cell.angle_gamma   90.00
#
_symmetry.space_group_name_H-M   'P 1'
#
loop_
_entity.id
_entity.type
_entity.pdbx_description
1 polymer ?
#
loop_
_entity_poly.entity_id
_entity_poly.type
_entity_poly.pdbx_seq_one_letter_code
_entity_poly.pdbx_strand_id
1 'polypeptide(L)'
;MEIWIPYGDTEVPVGVRAENLIGVAEPKDTEPAGDLQSAIQNVFNGQEGSEPFSQVVGSGSRVTVFTDLPSIASSFDAVNLVVKEASQSIDFQTLTVIWKHTGEPRTRTNLESVGEKDVRAIDIYDSDILATSRKGGCAEEDSQVRSEFAGADLRILVSHVRFHPVLGHLGGRSILLGLLDEQTKIEICREAVESYLEGGSFEVEEQLRRVDPLSKIPGPTLALNLAID
;
A
#
# COMPACT_ATOMS: atom_id res chain seq x y z
N MET A 1 -2.00 34.54 21.03
CA MET A 1 -1.45 33.90 19.83
C MET A 1 -2.60 33.36 19.02
N GLU A 2 -2.51 33.45 17.70
CA GLU A 2 -3.50 32.91 16.77
C GLU A 2 -2.89 31.67 16.13
N ILE A 3 -3.62 30.55 16.15
CA ILE A 3 -3.22 29.27 15.57
C ILE A 3 -4.24 28.93 14.49
N TRP A 4 -3.79 28.56 13.31
CA TRP A 4 -4.65 28.16 12.20
C TRP A 4 -4.82 26.65 12.21
N ILE A 5 -6.07 26.16 12.27
CA ILE A 5 -6.37 24.73 12.31
C ILE A 5 -7.10 24.34 11.02
N PRO A 6 -6.66 23.28 10.32
CA PRO A 6 -7.37 22.75 9.16
C PRO A 6 -8.81 22.33 9.50
N TYR A 7 -9.77 22.72 8.67
CA TYR A 7 -11.19 22.41 8.82
C TYR A 7 -11.87 22.26 7.45
N GLY A 8 -11.94 21.02 6.95
CA GLY A 8 -12.41 20.76 5.60
C GLY A 8 -11.47 21.40 4.58
N ASP A 9 -12.01 22.20 3.67
CA ASP A 9 -11.25 22.89 2.61
C ASP A 9 -10.72 24.28 3.04
N THR A 10 -10.76 24.59 4.33
CA THR A 10 -10.42 25.91 4.88
C THR A 10 -9.61 25.77 6.16
N GLU A 11 -9.06 26.88 6.65
CA GLU A 11 -8.39 26.98 7.95
C GLU A 11 -9.17 27.92 8.86
N VAL A 12 -9.31 27.54 10.13
CA VAL A 12 -10.02 28.35 11.12
C VAL A 12 -9.03 28.91 12.15
N PRO A 13 -9.05 30.23 12.41
CA PRO A 13 -8.18 30.82 13.41
C PRO A 13 -8.69 30.55 14.83
N VAL A 14 -7.79 30.12 15.70
CA VAL A 14 -8.04 29.87 17.12
C VAL A 14 -7.14 30.76 17.97
N GLY A 15 -7.77 31.64 18.76
CA GLY A 15 -7.07 32.53 19.68
C GLY A 15 -6.77 31.85 21.02
N VAL A 16 -5.48 31.66 21.33
CA VAL A 16 -5.01 31.14 22.63
C VAL A 16 -4.26 32.23 23.38
N ARG A 17 -4.60 32.47 24.65
CA ARG A 17 -3.86 33.39 25.51
C ARG A 17 -2.45 32.84 25.76
N ALA A 18 -1.43 33.69 25.68
CA ALA A 18 -0.03 33.27 25.80
C ALA A 18 0.25 32.53 27.12
N GLU A 19 -0.39 32.97 28.22
CA GLU A 19 -0.31 32.34 29.54
C GLU A 19 -0.85 30.89 29.58
N ASN A 20 -1.70 30.50 28.62
CA ASN A 20 -2.30 29.17 28.52
C ASN A 20 -1.63 28.30 27.46
N LEU A 21 -0.69 28.84 26.67
CA LEU A 21 -0.04 28.09 25.61
C LEU A 21 1.20 27.38 26.15
N ILE A 22 1.13 26.04 26.23
CA ILE A 22 2.26 25.19 26.63
C ILE A 22 3.23 25.01 25.45
N GLY A 23 2.69 24.83 24.24
CA GLY A 23 3.44 24.66 23.01
C GLY A 23 2.52 24.28 21.85
N VAL A 24 3.08 24.25 20.64
CA VAL A 24 2.41 23.73 19.44
C VAL A 24 3.24 22.55 18.94
N ALA A 25 2.59 21.41 18.71
CA ALA A 25 3.22 20.23 18.16
C ALA A 25 2.82 20.13 16.68
N GLU A 26 3.81 20.26 15.80
CA GLU A 26 3.63 20.18 14.35
C GLU A 26 4.57 19.11 13.78
N PRO A 27 4.19 18.45 12.68
CA PRO A 27 5.13 17.64 11.92
C PRO A 27 6.35 18.48 11.54
N LYS A 28 7.51 17.85 11.43
CA LYS A 28 8.67 18.55 10.86
C LYS A 28 8.44 18.69 9.36
N ASP A 29 8.67 19.89 8.83
CA ASP A 29 8.81 20.08 7.39
C ASP A 29 9.98 19.22 6.92
N THR A 30 9.67 18.22 6.11
CA THR A 30 10.67 17.44 5.37
C THR A 30 10.83 18.06 4.00
N GLU A 31 12.07 18.13 3.50
CA GLU A 31 12.25 18.39 2.08
C GLU A 31 11.55 17.25 1.33
N PRO A 32 10.63 17.55 0.39
CA PRO A 32 10.01 16.52 -0.41
C PRO A 32 11.13 15.71 -1.07
N ALA A 33 10.90 14.40 -1.19
CA ALA A 33 11.81 13.54 -1.94
C ALA A 33 12.11 14.23 -3.29
N GLY A 34 13.37 14.13 -3.74
CA GLY A 34 13.76 14.61 -5.07
C GLY A 34 12.97 13.91 -6.17
N ASP A 35 13.46 13.91 -7.40
CA ASP A 35 12.80 13.23 -8.52
C ASP A 35 12.38 11.78 -8.17
N LEU A 36 11.06 11.55 -8.04
CA LEU A 36 10.46 10.27 -7.67
C LEU A 36 10.90 9.15 -8.61
N GLN A 37 11.08 9.48 -9.90
CA GLN A 37 11.58 8.53 -10.88
C GLN A 37 12.99 8.07 -10.53
N SER A 38 13.90 8.99 -10.22
CA SER A 38 15.27 8.67 -9.80
C SER A 38 15.30 7.82 -8.53
N ALA A 39 14.42 8.12 -7.54
CA ALA A 39 14.33 7.32 -6.32
C ALA A 39 13.89 5.87 -6.59
N ILE A 40 12.86 5.67 -7.42
CA ILE A 40 12.41 4.35 -7.84
C ILE A 40 13.52 3.60 -8.59
N GLN A 41 14.21 4.27 -9.51
CA GLN A 41 15.33 3.67 -10.25
C GLN A 41 16.47 3.22 -9.32
N ASN A 42 16.82 4.01 -8.31
CA ASN A 42 17.86 3.65 -7.34
C ASN A 42 17.48 2.38 -6.56
N VAL A 43 16.21 2.24 -6.16
CA VAL A 43 15.69 1.03 -5.51
C VAL A 43 15.81 -0.18 -6.44
N PHE A 44 15.39 -0.05 -7.70
CA PHE A 44 15.48 -1.14 -8.68
C PHE A 44 16.93 -1.52 -9.02
N ASN A 45 17.87 -0.58 -8.91
CA ASN A 45 19.30 -0.82 -9.07
C ASN A 45 19.99 -1.37 -7.80
N GLY A 46 19.25 -1.60 -6.72
CA GLY A 46 19.79 -2.15 -5.47
C GLY A 46 20.60 -1.16 -4.62
N GLN A 47 20.45 0.14 -4.86
CA GLN A 47 21.22 1.17 -4.15
C GLN A 47 20.74 1.41 -2.71
N GLU A 48 19.55 0.91 -2.36
CA GLU A 48 18.96 0.99 -1.01
C GLU A 48 19.16 -0.30 -0.19
N GLY A 49 20.17 -1.10 -0.54
CA GLY A 49 20.53 -2.33 0.19
C GLY A 49 19.72 -3.58 -0.20
N SER A 50 18.87 -3.49 -1.22
CA SER A 50 18.25 -4.66 -1.86
C SER A 50 19.14 -5.20 -2.98
N GLU A 51 18.93 -6.47 -3.36
CA GLU A 51 19.50 -6.97 -4.62
C GLU A 51 18.90 -6.21 -5.81
N PRO A 52 19.69 -5.93 -6.86
CA PRO A 52 19.15 -5.32 -8.07
C PRO A 52 18.01 -6.15 -8.66
N PHE A 53 16.95 -5.48 -9.12
CA PHE A 53 15.74 -6.12 -9.64
C PHE A 53 16.06 -7.16 -10.73
N SER A 54 16.99 -6.85 -11.62
CA SER A 54 17.45 -7.72 -12.70
C SER A 54 18.16 -9.00 -12.24
N GLN A 55 18.58 -9.08 -10.97
CA GLN A 55 19.15 -10.29 -10.38
C GLN A 55 18.09 -11.16 -9.70
N VAL A 56 16.98 -10.55 -9.28
CA VAL A 56 15.88 -11.20 -8.58
C VAL A 56 14.86 -11.80 -9.56
N VAL A 57 14.67 -11.17 -10.72
CA VAL A 57 13.74 -11.63 -11.75
C VAL A 57 14.43 -11.81 -13.11
N GLY A 58 13.91 -12.75 -13.89
CA GLY A 58 14.33 -12.99 -15.28
C GLY A 58 13.17 -12.83 -16.26
N SER A 59 13.48 -12.96 -17.56
CA SER A 59 12.45 -12.98 -18.61
C SER A 59 11.44 -14.10 -18.34
N GLY A 60 10.19 -13.76 -18.11
CA GLY A 60 9.11 -14.71 -17.79
C GLY A 60 8.77 -14.84 -16.30
N SER A 61 9.52 -14.19 -15.39
CA SER A 61 9.14 -14.11 -13.98
C SER A 61 7.80 -13.41 -13.81
N ARG A 62 6.92 -13.98 -12.99
CA ARG A 62 5.63 -13.40 -12.61
C ARG A 62 5.84 -12.38 -11.50
N VAL A 63 5.52 -11.12 -11.78
CA VAL A 63 5.66 -10.02 -10.83
C VAL A 63 4.28 -9.50 -10.48
N THR A 64 3.98 -9.44 -9.19
CA THR A 64 2.73 -8.87 -8.70
C THR A 64 3.01 -7.61 -7.91
N VAL A 65 2.43 -6.49 -8.35
CA VAL A 65 2.45 -5.22 -7.63
C VAL A 65 1.16 -5.13 -6.83
N PHE A 66 1.24 -4.91 -5.52
CA PHE A 66 0.08 -4.67 -4.67
C PHE A 66 0.13 -3.25 -4.09
N THR A 67 -0.99 -2.53 -4.18
CA THR A 67 -1.12 -1.17 -3.69
C THR A 67 -2.45 -0.94 -2.98
N ASP A 68 -2.40 -0.17 -1.89
CA ASP A 68 -3.55 0.36 -1.14
C ASP A 68 -3.63 1.88 -1.22
N LEU A 69 -2.85 2.49 -2.12
CA LEU A 69 -2.79 3.93 -2.26
C LEU A 69 -4.16 4.51 -2.63
N PRO A 70 -4.49 5.71 -2.12
CA PRO A 70 -5.73 6.38 -2.45
C PRO A 70 -5.82 6.67 -3.95
N SER A 71 -7.05 6.72 -4.44
CA SER A 71 -7.43 7.03 -5.83
C SER A 71 -7.20 8.52 -6.16
N ILE A 72 -5.94 8.96 -6.12
CA ILE A 72 -5.50 10.32 -6.47
C ILE A 72 -4.37 10.25 -7.49
N ALA A 73 -4.25 11.28 -8.33
CA ALA A 73 -3.33 11.28 -9.48
C ALA A 73 -1.87 10.93 -9.11
N SER A 74 -1.35 11.50 -8.01
CA SER A 74 0.02 11.25 -7.54
C SER A 74 0.28 9.80 -7.14
N SER A 75 -0.73 9.09 -6.62
CA SER A 75 -0.64 7.66 -6.31
C SER A 75 -0.47 6.81 -7.57
N PHE A 76 -1.18 7.16 -8.64
CA PHE A 76 -1.06 6.45 -9.92
C PHE A 76 0.29 6.69 -10.56
N ASP A 77 0.82 7.91 -10.48
CA ASP A 77 2.13 8.21 -11.03
C ASP A 77 3.22 7.34 -10.39
N ALA A 78 3.18 7.15 -9.07
CA ALA A 78 4.12 6.28 -8.37
C ALA A 78 4.00 4.81 -8.80
N VAL A 79 2.77 4.27 -8.86
CA VAL A 79 2.53 2.89 -9.30
C VAL A 79 2.96 2.70 -10.76
N ASN A 80 2.64 3.65 -11.63
CA ASN A 80 2.99 3.61 -13.05
C ASN A 80 4.50 3.66 -13.27
N LEU A 81 5.24 4.46 -12.47
CA LEU A 81 6.69 4.47 -12.49
C LEU A 81 7.28 3.11 -12.07
N VAL A 82 6.75 2.50 -11.01
CA VAL A 82 7.16 1.15 -10.57
C VAL A 82 6.90 0.11 -11.65
N VAL A 83 5.72 0.12 -12.26
CA VAL A 83 5.34 -0.80 -13.35
C VAL A 83 6.25 -0.61 -14.56
N LYS A 84 6.50 0.65 -14.94
CA LYS A 84 7.40 0.99 -16.05
C LYS A 84 8.82 0.49 -15.79
N GLU A 85 9.35 0.69 -14.59
CA GLU A 85 10.70 0.25 -14.24
C GLU A 85 10.80 -1.28 -14.22
N ALA A 86 9.83 -1.97 -13.62
CA ALA A 86 9.76 -3.44 -13.64
C ALA A 86 9.73 -4.00 -15.07
N SER A 87 8.98 -3.35 -15.95
CA SER A 87 8.83 -3.77 -17.35
C SER A 87 10.09 -3.66 -18.21
N GLN A 88 11.16 -3.05 -17.70
CA GLN A 88 12.46 -3.05 -18.39
C GLN A 88 13.15 -4.42 -18.30
N SER A 89 12.84 -5.20 -17.26
CA SER A 89 13.44 -6.52 -17.00
C SER A 89 12.51 -7.70 -17.28
N ILE A 90 11.19 -7.45 -17.32
CA ILE A 90 10.16 -8.48 -17.53
C ILE A 90 9.12 -8.05 -18.57
N ASP A 91 8.40 -9.03 -19.11
CA ASP A 91 7.30 -8.77 -20.04
C ASP A 91 6.06 -8.22 -19.31
N PHE A 92 5.37 -7.25 -19.93
CA PHE A 92 4.13 -6.68 -19.38
C PHE A 92 3.05 -7.72 -19.08
N GLN A 93 3.03 -8.82 -19.84
CA GLN A 93 2.06 -9.90 -19.67
C GLN A 93 2.27 -10.73 -18.40
N THR A 94 3.48 -10.70 -17.82
CA THR A 94 3.78 -11.39 -16.56
C THR A 94 3.67 -10.46 -15.35
N LEU A 95 3.28 -9.20 -15.58
CA LEU A 95 3.06 -8.20 -14.55
C LEU A 95 1.56 -8.07 -14.24
N THR A 96 1.20 -8.24 -12.97
CA THR A 96 -0.16 -8.01 -12.47
C THR A 96 -0.14 -6.91 -11.42
N VAL A 97 -1.04 -5.94 -11.53
CA VAL A 97 -1.28 -4.92 -10.50
C VAL A 97 -2.55 -5.28 -9.75
N ILE A 98 -2.44 -5.53 -8.45
CA ILE A 98 -3.57 -5.72 -7.55
C ILE A 98 -3.76 -4.41 -6.78
N TRP A 99 -4.97 -3.87 -6.84
CA TRP A 99 -5.27 -2.60 -6.21
C TRP A 99 -6.48 -2.72 -5.27
N LYS A 100 -6.34 -2.13 -4.09
CA LYS A 100 -7.42 -1.94 -3.13
C LYS A 100 -7.77 -0.46 -3.07
N HIS A 101 -8.92 -0.07 -3.62
CA HIS A 101 -9.37 1.31 -3.57
C HIS A 101 -10.52 1.48 -2.56
N THR A 102 -10.60 2.67 -1.96
CA THR A 102 -11.78 3.14 -1.22
C THR A 102 -12.29 4.38 -1.97
N GLY A 103 -13.26 4.23 -2.87
CA GLY A 103 -13.72 5.35 -3.71
C GLY A 103 -14.47 4.92 -4.97
N GLU A 104 -14.81 5.86 -5.86
CA GLU A 104 -15.56 5.58 -7.09
C GLU A 104 -14.74 4.90 -8.21
N PRO A 105 -15.38 4.15 -9.15
CA PRO A 105 -14.72 3.28 -10.15
C PRO A 105 -13.87 3.96 -11.23
N ARG A 106 -13.80 5.31 -11.26
CA ARG A 106 -13.23 6.10 -12.37
C ARG A 106 -11.72 5.94 -12.58
N THR A 107 -11.07 5.11 -11.78
CA THR A 107 -9.61 5.05 -11.66
C THR A 107 -8.94 3.83 -12.25
N ARG A 108 -9.72 2.88 -12.76
CA ARG A 108 -9.21 1.63 -13.35
C ARG A 108 -8.39 1.86 -14.62
N THR A 109 -8.80 2.79 -15.47
CA THR A 109 -8.19 3.05 -16.79
C THR A 109 -6.73 3.52 -16.73
N ASN A 110 -6.33 4.18 -15.63
CA ASN A 110 -4.97 4.73 -15.47
C ASN A 110 -3.94 3.67 -15.04
N LEU A 111 -4.38 2.54 -14.49
CA LEU A 111 -3.52 1.41 -14.14
C LEU A 111 -3.47 0.36 -15.25
N GLU A 112 -4.54 0.24 -16.03
CA GLU A 112 -4.62 -0.69 -17.15
C GLU A 112 -3.74 -0.27 -18.34
N SER A 113 -3.32 1.01 -18.42
CA SER A 113 -2.43 1.50 -19.47
C SER A 113 -1.23 2.25 -18.90
N VAL A 114 -0.06 1.61 -18.91
CA VAL A 114 1.21 2.22 -18.48
C VAL A 114 2.11 2.39 -19.71
N GLY A 115 2.26 3.63 -20.16
CA GLY A 115 3.10 3.94 -21.34
C GLY A 115 2.60 3.27 -22.61
N GLU A 116 1.29 3.36 -22.90
CA GLU A 116 0.61 2.75 -24.06
C GLU A 116 0.57 1.22 -24.09
N LYS A 117 0.98 0.55 -23.00
CA LYS A 117 0.95 -0.89 -22.87
C LYS A 117 -0.09 -1.33 -21.85
N ASP A 118 -0.85 -2.36 -22.24
CA ASP A 118 -1.88 -2.93 -21.39
C ASP A 118 -1.26 -3.75 -20.25
N VAL A 119 -1.58 -3.37 -19.02
CA VAL A 119 -1.19 -4.05 -17.80
C VAL A 119 -2.42 -4.70 -17.20
N ARG A 120 -2.29 -5.94 -16.72
CA ARG A 120 -3.39 -6.61 -16.03
C ARG A 120 -3.59 -5.98 -14.65
N ALA A 121 -4.67 -5.23 -14.49
CA ALA A 121 -5.09 -4.68 -13.21
C ALA A 121 -6.25 -5.49 -12.61
N ILE A 122 -6.17 -5.82 -11.32
CA ILE A 122 -7.20 -6.49 -10.54
C ILE A 122 -7.63 -5.56 -9.41
N ASP A 123 -8.90 -5.21 -9.39
CA ASP A 123 -9.51 -4.42 -8.32
C ASP A 123 -10.20 -5.35 -7.32
N ILE A 124 -9.77 -5.28 -6.06
CA ILE A 124 -10.28 -6.16 -4.98
C ILE A 124 -11.77 -5.89 -4.68
N TYR A 125 -12.29 -4.70 -4.98
CA TYR A 125 -13.68 -4.32 -4.69
C TYR A 125 -14.59 -4.23 -5.92
N ASP A 126 -14.14 -4.72 -7.08
CA ASP A 126 -14.97 -4.71 -8.28
C ASP A 126 -16.33 -5.41 -8.02
N SER A 127 -17.41 -4.65 -8.21
CA SER A 127 -18.77 -5.09 -7.93
C SER A 127 -19.24 -6.24 -8.82
N ASP A 128 -18.68 -6.39 -10.03
CA ASP A 128 -19.02 -7.51 -10.92
C ASP A 128 -18.38 -8.83 -10.47
N ILE A 129 -17.28 -8.74 -9.72
CA ILE A 129 -16.64 -9.87 -9.03
C ILE A 129 -17.48 -10.20 -7.78
N LEU A 130 -17.79 -9.22 -6.93
CA LEU A 130 -18.63 -9.44 -5.73
C LEU A 130 -20.07 -9.94 -6.01
N ALA A 131 -20.60 -9.73 -7.22
CA ALA A 131 -21.93 -10.19 -7.62
C ALA A 131 -22.00 -11.71 -7.89
N THR A 132 -20.89 -12.35 -8.29
CA THR A 132 -20.80 -13.81 -8.47
C THR A 132 -20.64 -14.57 -7.14
N SER A 133 -19.98 -13.96 -6.15
CA SER A 133 -19.79 -14.54 -4.82
C SER A 133 -21.08 -14.66 -3.97
N ARG A 134 -22.10 -13.82 -4.20
CA ARG A 134 -23.31 -13.78 -3.35
C ARG A 134 -24.26 -14.98 -3.49
N LYS A 135 -24.01 -15.94 -4.39
CA LYS A 135 -24.87 -17.13 -4.56
C LYS A 135 -24.30 -18.43 -4.01
N GLY A 136 -23.14 -18.42 -3.36
CA GLY A 136 -22.67 -19.61 -2.64
C GLY A 136 -21.29 -19.47 -2.03
N GLY A 137 -21.23 -19.07 -0.75
CA GLY A 137 -20.04 -19.17 0.10
C GLY A 137 -18.92 -18.15 -0.20
N CYS A 138 -18.39 -17.52 0.85
CA CYS A 138 -17.09 -16.85 0.78
C CYS A 138 -16.03 -17.85 0.31
N ALA A 139 -15.50 -17.77 -0.92
CA ALA A 139 -14.33 -18.59 -1.26
C ALA A 139 -13.54 -18.21 -2.53
N GLU A 140 -14.18 -17.98 -3.69
CA GLU A 140 -13.41 -18.10 -4.95
C GLU A 140 -12.58 -16.85 -5.34
N GLU A 141 -13.03 -15.64 -5.04
CA GLU A 141 -12.41 -14.41 -5.55
C GLU A 141 -11.27 -13.91 -4.66
N ASP A 142 -11.46 -13.98 -3.34
CA ASP A 142 -10.37 -13.89 -2.36
C ASP A 142 -9.29 -14.93 -2.69
N SER A 143 -9.65 -16.12 -3.18
CA SER A 143 -8.68 -17.13 -3.60
C SER A 143 -7.94 -16.76 -4.89
N GLN A 144 -8.55 -16.02 -5.82
CA GLN A 144 -7.88 -15.57 -7.04
C GLN A 144 -6.87 -14.45 -6.76
N VAL A 145 -7.26 -13.41 -6.00
CA VAL A 145 -6.33 -12.33 -5.60
C VAL A 145 -5.18 -12.91 -4.78
N ARG A 146 -5.48 -13.79 -3.83
CA ARG A 146 -4.46 -14.48 -3.02
C ARG A 146 -3.61 -15.41 -3.86
N SER A 147 -4.14 -16.10 -4.87
CA SER A 147 -3.35 -16.99 -5.73
C SER A 147 -2.47 -16.24 -6.73
N GLU A 148 -2.91 -15.11 -7.28
CA GLU A 148 -2.08 -14.25 -8.13
C GLU A 148 -0.96 -13.59 -7.32
N PHE A 149 -1.28 -13.11 -6.11
CA PHE A 149 -0.26 -12.57 -5.21
C PHE A 149 0.69 -13.67 -4.70
N ALA A 150 0.17 -14.84 -4.35
CA ALA A 150 0.98 -15.94 -3.83
C ALA A 150 1.81 -16.66 -4.89
N GLY A 151 1.30 -16.74 -6.12
CA GLY A 151 1.96 -17.38 -7.24
C GLY A 151 3.07 -16.53 -7.87
N ALA A 152 3.23 -15.27 -7.45
CA ALA A 152 4.27 -14.39 -7.97
C ALA A 152 5.68 -14.87 -7.58
N ASP A 153 6.61 -14.75 -8.52
CA ASP A 153 8.03 -14.99 -8.27
C ASP A 153 8.66 -13.80 -7.51
N LEU A 154 8.14 -12.59 -7.74
CA LEU A 154 8.47 -11.39 -6.97
C LEU A 154 7.21 -10.58 -6.67
N ARG A 155 7.11 -10.10 -5.43
CA ARG A 155 6.02 -9.23 -4.97
C ARG A 155 6.56 -7.83 -4.73
N ILE A 156 5.88 -6.82 -5.24
CA ILE A 156 6.19 -5.42 -4.98
C ILE A 156 5.03 -4.82 -4.19
N LEU A 157 5.31 -4.36 -2.98
CA LEU A 157 4.34 -3.67 -2.13
C LEU A 157 4.55 -2.17 -2.31
N VAL A 158 3.54 -1.45 -2.78
CA VAL A 158 3.58 0.01 -2.93
C VAL A 158 2.57 0.61 -1.96
N SER A 159 3.04 1.33 -0.94
CA SER A 159 2.17 1.86 0.12
C SER A 159 2.54 3.27 0.53
N HIS A 160 1.66 3.94 1.27
CA HIS A 160 1.95 5.22 1.92
C HIS A 160 2.27 5.00 3.39
N VAL A 161 3.38 5.57 3.86
CA VAL A 161 3.72 5.58 5.29
C VAL A 161 2.94 6.68 5.97
N ARG A 162 2.13 6.29 6.97
CA ARG A 162 1.35 7.24 7.76
C ARG A 162 1.18 6.76 9.18
N PHE A 163 1.01 7.69 10.10
CA PHE A 163 0.68 7.36 11.48
C PHE A 163 -0.72 6.71 11.55
N HIS A 164 -0.85 5.69 12.39
CA HIS A 164 -2.11 5.03 12.68
C HIS A 164 -2.33 4.96 14.19
N PRO A 165 -3.47 5.46 14.70
CA PRO A 165 -3.67 5.62 16.15
C PRO A 165 -3.61 4.30 16.93
N VAL A 166 -3.99 3.19 16.31
CA VAL A 166 -3.94 1.84 16.93
C VAL A 166 -2.69 1.05 16.55
N LEU A 167 -2.32 1.05 15.27
CA LEU A 167 -1.25 0.21 14.70
C LEU A 167 0.13 0.87 14.77
N GLY A 168 0.22 2.12 15.25
CA GLY A 168 1.42 2.94 15.23
C GLY A 168 1.67 3.55 13.85
N HIS A 169 1.97 2.71 12.86
CA HIS A 169 2.22 3.14 11.48
C HIS A 169 1.54 2.20 10.48
N LEU A 170 1.05 2.76 9.38
CA LEU A 170 0.76 2.02 8.15
C LEU A 170 1.92 2.15 7.18
N GLY A 171 2.03 1.16 6.29
CA GLY A 171 3.05 1.04 5.27
C GLY A 171 3.79 -0.29 5.35
N GLY A 172 4.56 -0.61 4.33
CA GLY A 172 5.38 -1.82 4.27
C GLY A 172 4.51 -3.07 4.39
N ARG A 173 4.76 -3.89 5.41
CA ARG A 173 4.02 -5.15 5.63
C ARG A 173 2.56 -4.92 6.06
N SER A 174 2.24 -3.80 6.70
CA SER A 174 0.85 -3.55 7.16
C SER A 174 -0.13 -3.47 5.99
N ILE A 175 0.35 -3.19 4.77
CA ILE A 175 -0.44 -3.16 3.56
C ILE A 175 -1.16 -4.51 3.32
N LEU A 176 -0.55 -5.61 3.77
CA LEU A 176 -1.08 -6.97 3.59
C LEU A 176 -2.45 -7.16 4.29
N LEU A 177 -2.79 -6.32 5.28
CA LEU A 177 -4.15 -6.25 5.83
C LEU A 177 -5.21 -5.96 4.75
N GLY A 178 -4.80 -5.35 3.64
CA GLY A 178 -5.62 -5.15 2.46
C GLY A 178 -6.00 -6.44 1.73
N LEU A 179 -5.16 -7.47 1.79
CA LEU A 179 -5.34 -8.78 1.14
C LEU A 179 -6.03 -9.82 2.04
N LEU A 180 -6.17 -9.51 3.33
CA LEU A 180 -6.91 -10.34 4.28
C LEU A 180 -8.42 -10.18 4.10
N ASP A 181 -9.16 -11.23 4.45
CA ASP A 181 -10.61 -11.16 4.52
C ASP A 181 -11.03 -10.26 5.67
N GLU A 182 -12.22 -9.68 5.55
CA GLU A 182 -12.74 -8.72 6.52
C GLU A 182 -12.83 -9.30 7.94
N GLN A 183 -13.14 -10.60 8.08
CA GLN A 183 -13.24 -11.24 9.39
C GLN A 183 -11.88 -11.27 10.10
N THR A 184 -10.85 -11.76 9.41
CA THR A 184 -9.48 -11.81 9.91
C THR A 184 -8.95 -10.41 10.21
N LYS A 185 -9.23 -9.44 9.34
CA LYS A 185 -8.85 -8.04 9.55
C LYS A 185 -9.50 -7.45 10.80
N ILE A 186 -10.79 -7.72 11.04
CA ILE A 186 -11.50 -7.27 12.24
C ILE A 186 -10.87 -7.87 13.50
N GLU A 187 -10.49 -9.15 13.47
CA GLU A 187 -9.86 -9.83 14.60
C GLU A 187 -8.49 -9.21 14.94
N ILE A 188 -7.63 -8.99 13.94
CA ILE A 188 -6.34 -8.32 14.14
C ILE A 188 -6.52 -6.91 14.69
N CYS A 189 -7.46 -6.13 14.13
CA CYS A 189 -7.74 -4.78 14.63
C CYS A 189 -8.27 -4.79 16.07
N ARG A 190 -9.08 -5.77 16.45
CA ARG A 190 -9.60 -5.92 17.83
C ARG A 190 -8.46 -6.20 18.79
N GLU A 191 -7.62 -7.19 18.48
CA GLU A 191 -6.46 -7.54 19.30
C GLU A 191 -5.50 -6.34 19.43
N ALA A 192 -5.32 -5.56 18.36
CA ALA A 192 -4.53 -4.34 18.38
C ALA A 192 -5.04 -3.31 19.38
N VAL A 193 -6.36 -3.10 19.43
CA VAL A 193 -6.99 -2.20 20.39
C VAL A 193 -6.84 -2.74 21.82
N GLU A 194 -7.11 -4.03 22.04
CA GLU A 194 -6.98 -4.66 23.35
C GLU A 194 -5.54 -4.53 23.89
N SER A 195 -4.55 -4.87 23.08
CA SER A 195 -3.12 -4.74 23.42
C SER A 195 -2.71 -3.29 23.72
N TYR A 196 -3.22 -2.33 22.95
CA TYR A 196 -2.97 -0.91 23.19
C TYR A 196 -3.53 -0.45 24.54
N LEU A 197 -4.73 -0.94 24.91
CA LEU A 197 -5.37 -0.62 26.19
C LEU A 197 -4.68 -1.29 27.40
N GLU A 198 -4.06 -2.46 27.22
CA GLU A 198 -3.49 -3.26 28.31
C GLU A 198 -2.06 -2.88 28.73
N GLY A 199 -1.28 -2.18 27.91
CA GLY A 199 0.09 -1.86 28.35
C GLY A 199 1.09 -1.32 27.32
N GLY A 200 0.70 -1.07 26.07
CA GLY A 200 1.34 0.01 25.32
C GLY A 200 2.27 -0.34 24.16
N SER A 201 2.07 -1.45 23.47
CA SER A 201 2.52 -1.56 22.06
C SER A 201 1.91 -2.76 21.38
N PHE A 202 1.29 -2.54 20.22
CA PHE A 202 0.89 -3.60 19.31
C PHE A 202 1.85 -3.67 18.13
N GLU A 203 2.51 -4.81 17.94
CA GLU A 203 3.34 -5.06 16.76
C GLU A 203 2.52 -5.74 15.66
N VAL A 204 2.03 -4.94 14.71
CA VAL A 204 1.31 -5.43 13.52
C VAL A 204 2.10 -6.51 12.79
N GLU A 205 3.42 -6.36 12.73
CA GLU A 205 4.28 -7.28 12.00
C GLU A 205 4.25 -8.70 12.61
N GLU A 206 4.30 -8.81 13.94
CA GLU A 206 4.24 -10.12 14.61
C GLU A 206 2.89 -10.79 14.37
N GLN A 207 1.80 -10.03 14.44
CA GLN A 207 0.48 -10.60 14.18
C GLN A 207 0.31 -10.99 12.72
N LEU A 208 0.73 -10.16 11.76
CA LEU A 208 0.72 -10.54 10.36
C LEU A 208 1.51 -11.83 10.13
N ARG A 209 2.67 -12.04 10.79
CA ARG A 209 3.39 -13.34 10.69
C ARG A 209 2.60 -14.54 11.23
N ARG A 210 1.69 -14.33 12.18
CA ARG A 210 0.89 -15.39 12.81
C ARG A 210 -0.37 -15.71 12.02
N VAL A 211 -1.07 -14.68 11.55
CA VAL A 211 -2.41 -14.81 10.96
C VAL A 211 -2.35 -14.92 9.44
N ASP A 212 -1.28 -14.45 8.80
CA ASP A 212 -1.23 -14.35 7.34
C ASP A 212 -0.74 -15.65 6.70
N PRO A 213 -1.54 -16.36 5.88
CA PRO A 213 -1.03 -17.39 4.99
C PRO A 213 0.01 -16.82 4.00
N LEU A 214 0.02 -15.50 3.73
CA LEU A 214 1.00 -14.82 2.89
C LEU A 214 2.36 -14.62 3.56
N SER A 215 2.43 -14.55 4.89
CA SER A 215 3.70 -14.53 5.63
C SER A 215 4.50 -15.82 5.51
N LYS A 216 3.84 -16.92 5.13
CA LYS A 216 4.42 -18.23 4.83
C LYS A 216 4.76 -18.42 3.37
N ILE A 217 4.48 -17.42 2.51
CA ILE A 217 4.76 -17.55 1.09
C ILE A 217 6.25 -17.31 0.88
N PRO A 218 6.99 -18.35 0.46
CA PRO A 218 8.39 -18.19 0.15
C PRO A 218 8.55 -17.27 -1.08
N GLY A 219 9.60 -16.46 -1.07
CA GLY A 219 9.99 -15.66 -2.22
C GLY A 219 10.37 -14.23 -1.86
N PRO A 220 11.05 -13.54 -2.78
CA PRO A 220 11.45 -12.16 -2.59
C PRO A 220 10.23 -11.24 -2.58
N THR A 221 10.28 -10.25 -1.69
CA THR A 221 9.29 -9.17 -1.59
C THR A 221 10.04 -7.85 -1.50
N LEU A 222 9.75 -6.93 -2.40
CA LEU A 222 10.23 -5.56 -2.39
C LEU A 222 9.12 -4.66 -1.83
N ALA A 223 9.44 -3.81 -0.85
CA ALA A 223 8.49 -2.83 -0.32
C ALA A 223 8.96 -1.41 -0.66
N LEU A 224 8.13 -0.67 -1.38
CA LEU A 224 8.32 0.73 -1.72
C LEU A 224 7.29 1.55 -0.95
N ASN A 225 7.77 2.28 0.04
CA ASN A 225 6.90 3.05 0.92
C ASN A 225 7.09 4.54 0.64
N LEU A 226 6.03 5.19 0.22
CA LEU A 226 5.99 6.62 -0.07
C LEU A 226 5.67 7.38 1.21
N ALA A 227 6.49 8.36 1.58
CA ALA A 227 6.11 9.39 2.53
C ALA A 227 5.59 10.57 1.69
N ILE A 228 4.27 10.78 1.71
CA ILE A 228 3.60 11.89 1.02
C ILE A 228 3.15 12.86 2.10
N ASP A 229 3.59 14.12 1.98
CA ASP A 229 3.17 15.27 2.80
C ASP A 229 1.79 15.80 2.37
#